data_AF-A0A353PXB7-F1
#
_entry.id   AF-A0A353PXB7-F1
#
_cell.length_a   1.000
_cell.length_b   1.000
_cell.length_c   1.000
_cell.angle_alpha   90.00
_cell.angle_beta   90.00
_cell.angle_gamma   90.00
#
_symmetry.space_group_name_H-M   'P 1'
#
loop_
_entity.id
_entity.type
_entity.pdbx_description
1 polymer ?
#
loop_
_entity_poly.entity_id
_entity_poly.type
_entity_poly.pdbx_seq_one_letter_code
_entity_poly.pdbx_strand_id
1 'polypeptide(L)'
;MLLNDLGRKVFFVYPPSVVKEDLITHLIDNEYETYMVKDTRRAELLFEKYDDAICFVNIDTGISEPEWEEWIRKILAEPKFSKIGLGIVSYNSNEKLQKKYLMDIGIQCGYIKLKLGRDESIKILLATLNANEAKGRRKFVRADATGDTLSSLNFTHGRLQIIGKIVDISVVGFACILDPDPELAKNMLLSDVQLKLRASLLRTDLILLGSRPVDDRNQYIFLFPPKIENHAKAKIRTYIQTTLQASLEQYLEEAIKNAPKEAQRQSPQNTSTLLEPALEELEDLAEIEATNESNKESQAKEANEEG
;
A
#
# COMPACT_ATOMS: atom_id res chain seq x y z
N MET A 1 7.03 12.82 -23.32
CA MET A 1 6.01 12.54 -22.28
C MET A 1 6.25 13.55 -21.17
N LEU A 2 5.31 14.47 -20.94
CA LEU A 2 5.50 15.54 -19.95
C LEU A 2 5.65 14.91 -18.55
N LEU A 3 6.71 15.28 -17.83
CA LEU A 3 7.19 14.61 -16.61
C LEU A 3 6.20 14.61 -15.42
N ASN A 4 5.09 15.36 -15.44
CA ASN A 4 4.24 15.59 -14.25
C ASN A 4 2.77 15.20 -14.44
N ASP A 5 2.48 14.10 -15.16
CA ASP A 5 1.11 13.55 -15.22
C ASP A 5 0.83 12.49 -14.14
N LEU A 6 1.88 11.91 -13.55
CA LEU A 6 1.80 10.91 -12.48
C LEU A 6 1.92 11.59 -11.11
N GLY A 7 1.21 11.08 -10.11
CA GLY A 7 1.40 11.50 -8.73
C GLY A 7 2.71 10.97 -8.16
N ARG A 8 3.23 11.65 -7.13
CA ARG A 8 4.42 11.24 -6.38
C ARG A 8 4.10 9.95 -5.62
N LYS A 9 5.05 9.00 -5.60
CA LYS A 9 4.91 7.78 -4.80
C LYS A 9 5.04 8.13 -3.32
N VAL A 10 4.14 7.60 -2.48
CA VAL A 10 4.19 7.81 -1.03
C VAL A 10 4.64 6.51 -0.35
N PHE A 11 5.83 6.50 0.22
CA PHE A 11 6.39 5.36 0.94
C PHE A 11 6.21 5.51 2.44
N PHE A 12 5.84 4.43 3.11
CA PHE A 12 5.93 4.29 4.56
C PHE A 12 6.95 3.20 4.89
N VAL A 13 8.05 3.58 5.55
CA VAL A 13 9.11 2.64 5.96
C VAL A 13 8.86 2.21 7.40
N TYR A 14 8.85 0.89 7.64
CA TYR A 14 8.44 0.29 8.92
C TYR A 14 7.10 0.82 9.47
N PRO A 15 6.00 0.84 8.69
CA PRO A 15 4.74 1.29 9.23
C PRO A 15 4.30 0.34 10.35
N PRO A 16 3.98 0.83 11.55
CA PRO A 16 3.43 -0.02 12.62
C PRO A 16 2.02 -0.48 12.23
N SER A 17 1.54 -1.61 12.75
CA SER A 17 0.26 -2.21 12.33
C SER A 17 -0.93 -1.23 12.40
N VAL A 18 -0.97 -0.38 13.43
CA VAL A 18 -2.01 0.66 13.60
C VAL A 18 -1.97 1.73 12.51
N VAL A 19 -0.80 2.03 11.94
CA VAL A 19 -0.66 2.93 10.78
C VAL A 19 -1.06 2.21 9.48
N LYS A 20 -0.80 0.91 9.38
CA LYS A 20 -1.12 0.11 8.19
C LYS A 20 -2.62 0.02 7.92
N GLU A 21 -3.43 -0.22 8.94
CA GLU A 21 -4.84 -0.57 8.73
C GLU A 21 -5.74 0.65 8.54
N ASP A 22 -5.57 1.71 9.34
CA ASP A 22 -6.46 2.87 9.28
C ASP A 22 -5.90 3.99 8.41
N LEU A 23 -4.68 4.44 8.70
CA LEU A 23 -4.11 5.64 8.10
C LEU A 23 -3.81 5.43 6.60
N ILE A 24 -3.18 4.30 6.24
CA ILE A 24 -2.91 3.98 4.83
C ILE A 24 -4.23 3.77 4.06
N THR A 25 -5.23 3.11 4.66
CA THR A 25 -6.55 2.93 4.03
C THR A 25 -7.20 4.28 3.70
N HIS A 26 -7.15 5.24 4.62
CA HIS A 26 -7.64 6.59 4.36
C HIS A 26 -6.89 7.32 3.24
N LEU A 27 -5.57 7.11 3.10
CA LEU A 27 -4.80 7.66 1.98
C LEU A 27 -5.23 7.04 0.65
N ILE A 28 -5.43 5.73 0.62
CA ILE A 28 -5.88 5.00 -0.58
C ILE A 28 -7.29 5.45 -0.98
N ASP A 29 -8.20 5.60 -0.02
CA ASP A 29 -9.56 6.11 -0.28
C ASP A 29 -9.57 7.54 -0.82
N ASN A 30 -8.54 8.30 -0.48
CA ASN A 30 -8.27 9.62 -1.02
C ASN A 30 -7.45 9.60 -2.30
N GLU A 31 -7.20 8.45 -2.93
CA GLU A 31 -6.49 8.32 -4.21
C GLU A 31 -5.03 8.81 -4.15
N TYR A 32 -4.35 8.58 -3.03
CA TYR A 32 -2.89 8.69 -2.95
C TYR A 32 -2.23 7.34 -3.23
N GLU A 33 -1.22 7.34 -4.09
CA GLU A 33 -0.48 6.13 -4.43
C GLU A 33 0.53 5.79 -3.32
N THR A 34 0.11 4.91 -2.41
CA THR A 34 0.79 4.65 -1.15
C THR A 34 1.37 3.25 -1.11
N TYR A 35 2.54 3.08 -0.49
CA TYR A 35 3.29 1.83 -0.44
C TYR A 35 3.91 1.60 0.93
N MET A 36 4.00 0.32 1.30
CA MET A 36 4.66 -0.11 2.52
C MET A 36 6.03 -0.69 2.18
N VAL A 37 7.06 -0.22 2.88
CA VAL A 37 8.46 -0.62 2.67
C VAL A 37 9.01 -1.23 3.95
N LYS A 38 9.67 -2.38 3.80
CA LYS A 38 10.09 -3.23 4.92
C LYS A 38 11.38 -2.76 5.60
N ASP A 39 12.21 -1.98 4.92
CA ASP A 39 13.51 -1.53 5.45
C ASP A 39 14.08 -0.33 4.67
N THR A 40 15.11 0.28 5.26
CA THR A 40 15.81 1.46 4.72
C THR A 40 16.55 1.18 3.42
N ARG A 41 17.13 -0.02 3.23
CA ARG A 41 17.82 -0.40 2.00
C ARG A 41 16.87 -0.50 0.82
N ARG A 42 15.69 -1.10 1.03
CA ARG A 42 14.62 -1.13 0.03
C ARG A 42 14.13 0.28 -0.29
N ALA A 43 14.00 1.16 0.71
CA ALA A 43 13.64 2.56 0.47
C ALA A 43 14.67 3.28 -0.43
N GLU A 44 15.98 3.10 -0.17
CA GLU A 44 17.05 3.66 -1.01
C GLU A 44 16.94 3.19 -2.47
N LEU A 45 16.71 1.90 -2.73
CA LEU A 45 16.50 1.37 -4.09
C LEU A 45 15.26 1.96 -4.78
N LEU A 46 14.23 2.29 -4.01
CA LEU A 46 13.03 2.94 -4.54
C LEU A 46 13.28 4.41 -4.86
N PHE A 47 14.09 5.12 -4.06
CA PHE A 47 14.46 6.52 -4.35
C PHE A 47 15.30 6.64 -5.62
N GLU A 48 16.09 5.61 -5.95
CA GLU A 48 16.81 5.56 -7.24
C GLU A 48 15.86 5.38 -8.45
N LYS A 49 14.72 4.72 -8.26
CA LYS A 49 13.70 4.53 -9.31
C LYS A 49 12.73 5.70 -9.40
N TYR A 50 12.37 6.29 -8.26
CA TYR A 50 11.37 7.34 -8.12
C TYR A 50 12.02 8.55 -7.46
N ASP A 51 12.64 9.40 -8.28
CA ASP A 51 13.48 10.51 -7.82
C ASP A 51 12.68 11.63 -7.13
N ASP A 52 11.35 11.62 -7.22
CA ASP A 52 10.45 12.61 -6.64
C ASP A 52 9.54 12.02 -5.54
N ALA A 53 9.85 10.87 -4.95
CA ALA A 53 8.97 10.26 -3.95
C ALA A 53 8.83 11.08 -2.65
N ILE A 54 7.78 10.79 -1.88
CA ILE A 54 7.62 11.22 -0.48
C ILE A 54 7.77 9.98 0.39
N CYS A 55 8.58 10.06 1.45
CA CYS A 55 8.82 8.96 2.36
C CYS A 55 8.53 9.39 3.80
N PHE A 56 7.63 8.67 4.46
CA PHE A 56 7.42 8.75 5.89
C PHE A 56 8.11 7.58 6.59
N VAL A 57 8.95 7.88 7.57
CA VAL A 57 9.57 6.87 8.43
C VAL A 57 8.92 6.84 9.80
N ASN A 58 8.74 5.64 10.35
CA ASN A 58 8.38 5.49 11.75
C ASN A 58 9.65 5.34 12.60
N ILE A 59 10.02 6.41 13.31
CA ILE A 59 11.21 6.39 14.18
C ILE A 59 11.02 5.61 15.48
N ASP A 60 9.81 5.14 15.77
CA ASP A 60 9.53 4.35 16.99
C ASP A 60 9.79 2.84 16.81
N THR A 61 10.05 2.39 15.57
CA THR A 61 10.18 0.96 15.25
C THR A 61 11.27 0.69 14.22
N GLY A 62 11.71 -0.56 14.11
CA GLY A 62 12.64 -1.03 13.08
C GLY A 62 14.11 -0.91 13.50
N ILE A 63 14.60 0.31 13.69
CA ILE A 63 15.96 0.62 14.15
C ILE A 63 15.92 1.72 15.22
N SER A 64 17.04 1.98 15.90
CA SER A 64 17.11 2.99 16.94
C SER A 64 17.03 4.41 16.39
N GLU A 65 16.59 5.37 17.21
CA GLU A 65 16.48 6.78 16.80
C GLU A 65 17.80 7.39 16.29
N PRO A 66 18.98 7.11 16.89
CA PRO A 66 20.25 7.58 16.33
C PRO A 66 20.55 7.00 14.95
N GLU A 67 20.23 5.73 14.70
CA GLU A 67 20.40 5.10 13.38
C GLU A 67 19.43 5.71 12.35
N TRP A 68 18.21 6.05 12.77
CA TRP A 68 17.27 6.80 11.94
C TRP A 68 17.78 8.18 11.58
N GLU A 69 18.34 8.91 12.55
CA GLU A 69 18.96 10.21 12.29
C GLU A 69 20.11 10.08 11.28
N GLU A 70 21.01 9.12 11.47
CA GLU A 70 22.14 8.90 10.57
C GLU A 70 21.65 8.62 9.14
N TRP A 71 20.65 7.73 9.01
CA TRP A 71 20.05 7.41 7.73
C TRP A 71 19.39 8.62 7.07
N ILE A 72 18.56 9.39 7.80
CA ILE A 72 17.91 10.59 7.28
C ILE A 72 18.95 11.62 6.81
N ARG A 73 19.99 11.87 7.62
CA ARG A 73 21.07 12.80 7.25
C ARG A 73 21.82 12.34 6.01
N LYS A 74 22.10 11.04 5.88
CA LYS A 74 22.69 10.45 4.68
C LYS A 74 21.82 10.74 3.45
N ILE A 75 20.51 10.48 3.52
CA ILE A 75 19.61 10.73 2.38
C ILE A 75 19.56 12.23 2.02
N LEU A 76 19.47 13.12 3.01
CA LEU A 76 19.44 14.57 2.78
C LEU A 76 20.74 15.13 2.22
N ALA A 77 21.89 14.51 2.54
CA ALA A 77 23.20 14.94 2.05
C ALA A 77 23.45 14.51 0.60
N GLU A 78 22.76 13.49 0.11
CA GLU A 78 22.96 12.92 -1.22
C GLU A 78 22.23 13.74 -2.31
N PRO A 79 22.95 14.39 -3.24
CA PRO A 79 22.32 15.25 -4.25
C PRO A 79 21.29 14.54 -5.13
N LYS A 80 21.51 13.23 -5.39
CA LYS A 80 20.60 12.39 -6.17
C LYS A 80 19.22 12.21 -5.51
N PHE A 81 19.11 12.43 -4.19
CA PHE A 81 17.87 12.33 -3.43
C PHE A 81 17.29 13.70 -3.04
N SER A 82 17.80 14.80 -3.62
CA SER A 82 17.38 16.18 -3.28
C SER A 82 15.88 16.48 -3.47
N LYS A 83 15.20 15.70 -4.31
CA LYS A 83 13.75 15.82 -4.57
C LYS A 83 12.90 14.87 -3.70
N ILE A 84 13.52 13.97 -2.96
CA ILE A 84 12.81 13.08 -2.04
C ILE A 84 12.32 13.90 -0.85
N GLY A 85 11.01 13.90 -0.63
CA GLY A 85 10.42 14.52 0.55
C GLY A 85 10.48 13.56 1.74
N LEU A 86 11.18 13.93 2.82
CA LEU A 86 11.23 13.10 4.03
C LEU A 86 10.30 13.64 5.11
N GLY A 87 9.52 12.75 5.72
CA GLY A 87 8.65 13.04 6.85
C GLY A 87 8.79 11.97 7.93
N ILE A 88 8.37 12.30 9.14
CA ILE A 88 8.36 11.39 10.28
C ILE A 88 6.93 11.19 10.75
N VAL A 89 6.59 9.95 11.06
CA VAL A 89 5.41 9.58 11.84
C VAL A 89 5.88 8.95 13.15
N SER A 90 5.33 9.37 14.28
CA SER A 90 5.76 8.85 15.58
C SER A 90 4.71 9.07 16.67
N TYR A 91 4.51 8.10 17.55
CA TYR A 91 3.77 8.21 18.81
C TYR A 91 4.56 8.99 19.88
N ASN A 92 5.85 9.21 19.68
CA ASN A 92 6.68 9.98 20.59
C ASN A 92 6.26 11.46 20.59
N SER A 93 5.85 11.94 21.76
CA SER A 93 5.41 13.32 21.97
C SER A 93 6.55 14.29 22.30
N ASN A 94 7.80 13.81 22.42
CA ASN A 94 8.98 14.60 22.80
C ASN A 94 9.23 15.77 21.84
N GLU A 95 9.00 16.99 22.35
CA GLU A 95 9.18 18.22 21.58
C GLU A 95 10.63 18.50 21.20
N LYS A 96 11.60 18.07 22.01
CA LYS A 96 13.03 18.21 21.65
C LYS A 96 13.36 17.37 20.43
N LEU A 97 12.83 16.16 20.36
CA LEU A 97 13.01 15.26 19.23
C LEU A 97 12.35 15.82 17.97
N GLN A 98 11.12 16.32 18.10
CA GLN A 98 10.44 17.01 17.01
C GLN A 98 11.23 18.22 16.51
N LYS A 99 11.72 19.06 17.42
CA LYS A 99 12.51 20.25 17.07
C LYS A 99 13.82 19.86 16.36
N LYS A 100 14.52 18.83 16.85
CA LYS A 100 15.73 18.28 16.22
C LYS A 100 15.48 17.94 14.75
N TYR A 101 14.43 17.18 14.45
CA TYR A 101 14.14 16.78 13.07
C TYR A 101 13.67 17.92 12.17
N LEU A 102 12.85 18.83 12.69
CA LEU A 102 12.31 19.93 11.91
C LEU A 102 13.31 21.07 11.68
N MET A 103 14.08 21.44 12.71
CA MET A 103 14.91 22.65 12.70
C MET A 103 16.39 22.34 12.46
N ASP A 104 16.92 21.29 13.10
CA ASP A 104 18.36 21.00 13.05
C ASP A 104 18.71 20.06 11.89
N ILE A 105 17.80 19.13 11.54
CA ILE A 105 17.95 18.21 10.41
C ILE A 105 17.28 18.76 9.15
N GLY A 106 16.10 19.38 9.28
CA GLY A 106 15.42 20.06 8.18
C GLY A 106 14.60 19.15 7.26
N ILE A 107 13.89 18.15 7.82
CA ILE A 107 13.00 17.29 7.02
C ILE A 107 11.85 18.09 6.38
N GLN A 108 11.49 17.79 5.13
CA GLN A 108 10.60 18.64 4.33
C GLN A 108 9.11 18.32 4.49
N CYS A 109 8.76 17.06 4.79
CA CYS A 109 7.39 16.59 4.92
C CYS A 109 6.92 16.51 6.38
N GLY A 110 7.65 17.18 7.29
CA GLY A 110 7.22 17.43 8.65
C GLY A 110 7.30 16.23 9.60
N TYR A 111 6.94 16.48 10.85
CA TYR A 111 6.92 15.51 11.95
C TYR A 111 5.48 15.38 12.45
N ILE A 112 4.86 14.24 12.19
CA ILE A 112 3.46 13.96 12.48
C ILE A 112 3.37 13.12 13.74
N LYS A 113 2.85 13.72 14.82
CA LYS A 113 2.58 13.03 16.07
C LYS A 113 1.33 12.17 15.92
N LEU A 114 1.48 10.86 16.07
CA LEU A 114 0.38 9.91 16.08
C LEU A 114 -0.31 9.98 17.46
N LYS A 115 -1.57 10.43 17.50
CA LYS A 115 -2.39 10.50 18.72
C LYS A 115 -3.38 9.33 18.81
N LEU A 116 -3.81 9.01 20.04
CA LEU A 116 -5.03 8.26 20.35
C LEU A 116 -6.25 9.10 19.93
N GLY A 117 -6.57 9.09 18.65
CA GLY A 117 -7.49 10.02 17.98
C GLY A 117 -7.04 10.23 16.54
N ARG A 118 -7.24 9.20 15.72
CA ARG A 118 -6.55 9.01 14.43
C ARG A 118 -6.91 10.08 13.37
N ASP A 119 -8.07 10.70 13.49
CA ASP A 119 -8.58 11.71 12.55
C ASP A 119 -7.67 12.93 12.41
N GLU A 120 -7.05 13.40 13.51
CA GLU A 120 -6.16 14.56 13.46
C GLU A 120 -4.85 14.20 12.72
N SER A 121 -4.28 13.03 13.02
CA SER A 121 -3.09 12.50 12.35
C SER A 121 -3.34 12.33 10.84
N ILE A 122 -4.50 11.79 10.46
CA ILE A 122 -4.91 11.63 9.05
C ILE A 122 -5.06 12.99 8.38
N LYS A 123 -5.73 13.96 9.02
CA LYS A 123 -5.89 15.32 8.50
C LYS A 123 -4.55 16.00 8.24
N ILE A 124 -3.62 15.92 9.21
CA ILE A 124 -2.28 16.49 9.07
C ILE A 124 -1.55 15.83 7.90
N LEU A 125 -1.57 14.50 7.81
CA LEU A 125 -0.91 13.77 6.75
C LEU A 125 -1.48 14.11 5.36
N LEU A 126 -2.80 14.15 5.22
CA LEU A 126 -3.46 14.57 3.98
C LEU A 126 -3.10 16.02 3.61
N ALA A 127 -3.04 16.93 4.59
CA ALA A 127 -2.62 18.30 4.36
C ALA A 127 -1.16 18.38 3.90
N THR A 128 -0.26 17.64 4.54
CA THR A 128 1.15 17.53 4.15
C THR A 128 1.29 16.99 2.73
N LEU A 129 0.60 15.91 2.38
CA LEU A 129 0.65 15.32 1.05
C LEU A 129 0.09 16.26 -0.03
N ASN A 130 -0.99 16.97 0.27
CA ASN A 130 -1.53 18.01 -0.62
C ASN A 130 -0.53 19.16 -0.82
N ALA A 131 0.09 19.66 0.25
CA ALA A 131 1.09 20.73 0.19
C ALA A 131 2.34 20.32 -0.61
N ASN A 132 2.63 19.02 -0.67
CA ASN A 132 3.73 18.44 -1.44
C ASN A 132 3.29 17.95 -2.84
N GLU A 133 2.10 18.33 -3.31
CA GLU A 133 1.53 18.00 -4.63
C GLU A 133 1.48 16.51 -4.95
N ALA A 134 1.31 15.64 -3.94
CA ALA A 134 1.54 14.21 -4.08
C ALA A 134 0.60 13.51 -5.08
N LYS A 135 -0.61 14.02 -5.34
CA LYS A 135 -1.54 13.41 -6.32
C LYS A 135 -1.19 13.69 -7.79
N GLY A 136 -0.42 14.74 -8.06
CA GLY A 136 -0.26 15.24 -9.43
C GLY A 136 -1.60 15.59 -10.08
N ARG A 137 -1.74 15.32 -11.39
CA ARG A 137 -2.94 15.71 -12.17
C ARG A 137 -4.04 14.64 -12.23
N ARG A 138 -3.68 13.37 -11.99
CA ARG A 138 -4.66 12.27 -12.04
C ARG A 138 -5.57 12.32 -10.83
N LYS A 139 -6.88 12.21 -11.07
CA LYS A 139 -7.89 12.19 -10.00
C LYS A 139 -7.98 10.85 -9.28
N PHE A 140 -7.55 9.76 -9.93
CA PHE A 140 -7.69 8.39 -9.43
C PHE A 140 -6.40 7.63 -9.67
N VAL A 141 -6.02 6.82 -8.70
CA VAL A 141 -4.88 5.91 -8.82
C VAL A 141 -5.22 4.83 -9.84
N ARG A 142 -4.21 4.41 -10.61
CA ARG A 142 -4.34 3.34 -11.61
C ARG A 142 -3.30 2.26 -11.36
N ALA A 143 -3.74 1.01 -11.37
CA ALA A 143 -2.86 -0.16 -11.37
C ALA A 143 -2.72 -0.72 -12.79
N ASP A 144 -1.50 -1.06 -13.19
CA ASP A 144 -1.23 -1.88 -14.37
C ASP A 144 -1.50 -3.34 -14.01
N ALA A 145 -2.38 -3.97 -14.79
CA ALA A 145 -2.82 -5.36 -14.62
C ALA A 145 -2.35 -6.26 -15.77
N THR A 146 -1.50 -5.77 -16.69
CA THR A 146 -1.09 -6.50 -17.89
C THR A 146 -0.41 -7.85 -17.59
N GLY A 147 0.29 -7.95 -16.46
CA GLY A 147 0.91 -9.18 -15.98
C GLY A 147 0.02 -10.08 -15.11
N ASP A 148 -1.18 -9.63 -14.75
CA ASP A 148 -2.09 -10.38 -13.86
C ASP A 148 -2.92 -11.38 -14.66
N THR A 149 -2.65 -12.67 -14.45
CA THR A 149 -3.36 -13.78 -15.11
C THR A 149 -4.56 -14.28 -14.31
N LEU A 150 -4.76 -13.79 -13.07
CA LEU A 150 -5.82 -14.23 -12.17
C LEU A 150 -7.05 -13.31 -12.22
N SER A 151 -6.91 -12.14 -12.83
CA SER A 151 -7.96 -11.15 -12.98
C SER A 151 -8.51 -11.12 -14.40
N SER A 152 -9.83 -11.03 -14.53
CA SER A 152 -10.53 -11.07 -15.80
C SER A 152 -11.88 -10.39 -15.71
N LEU A 153 -12.46 -10.06 -16.86
CA LEU A 153 -13.89 -9.79 -16.98
C LEU A 153 -14.57 -10.86 -17.83
N ASN A 154 -15.84 -11.11 -17.58
CA ASN A 154 -16.66 -11.96 -18.43
C ASN A 154 -18.10 -11.47 -18.51
N PHE A 155 -18.68 -11.56 -19.71
CA PHE A 155 -20.07 -11.19 -19.97
C PHE A 155 -20.59 -11.90 -21.22
N THR A 156 -21.91 -11.90 -21.39
CA THR A 156 -22.56 -12.42 -22.59
C THR A 156 -22.94 -11.28 -23.53
N HIS A 157 -22.62 -11.42 -24.81
CA HIS A 157 -23.06 -10.49 -25.86
C HIS A 157 -23.68 -11.27 -27.03
N GLY A 158 -24.98 -11.12 -27.22
CA GLY A 158 -25.73 -11.95 -28.17
C GLY A 158 -25.65 -13.43 -27.78
N ARG A 159 -25.00 -14.24 -28.61
CA ARG A 159 -24.75 -15.68 -28.36
C ARG A 159 -23.32 -15.99 -27.90
N LEU A 160 -22.46 -14.97 -27.81
CA LEU A 160 -21.06 -15.13 -27.47
C LEU A 160 -20.85 -14.94 -25.97
N GLN A 161 -20.03 -15.82 -25.39
CA GLN A 161 -19.39 -15.57 -24.11
C GLN A 161 -18.09 -14.85 -24.38
N ILE A 162 -17.95 -13.64 -23.84
CA ILE A 162 -16.77 -12.81 -23.99
C ILE A 162 -15.97 -12.89 -22.70
N ILE A 163 -14.68 -13.17 -22.81
CA ILE A 163 -13.71 -13.08 -21.71
C ILE A 163 -12.76 -11.93 -22.04
N GLY A 164 -12.39 -11.16 -21.02
CA GLY A 164 -11.44 -10.07 -21.20
C GLY A 164 -10.28 -10.13 -20.22
N LYS A 165 -9.12 -9.72 -20.71
CA LYS A 165 -7.90 -9.48 -19.92
C LYS A 165 -7.84 -8.00 -19.55
N ILE A 166 -7.73 -7.70 -18.26
CA ILE A 166 -7.61 -6.32 -17.77
C ILE A 166 -6.18 -5.82 -18.06
N VAL A 167 -6.08 -4.61 -18.61
CA VAL A 167 -4.81 -3.93 -18.93
C VAL A 167 -4.45 -2.96 -17.82
N ASP A 168 -5.37 -2.08 -17.45
CA ASP A 168 -5.21 -1.17 -16.31
C ASP A 168 -6.57 -0.94 -15.64
N ILE A 169 -6.57 -0.56 -14.36
CA ILE A 169 -7.81 -0.31 -13.60
C ILE A 169 -7.64 0.86 -12.62
N SER A 170 -8.71 1.64 -12.46
CA SER A 170 -8.93 2.58 -11.36
C SER A 170 -10.30 2.36 -10.72
N VAL A 171 -10.63 3.12 -9.68
CA VAL A 171 -11.96 3.08 -9.06
C VAL A 171 -13.10 3.57 -9.97
N VAL A 172 -12.79 4.23 -11.10
CA VAL A 172 -13.81 4.77 -12.04
C VAL A 172 -13.94 3.98 -13.33
N GLY A 173 -12.98 3.12 -13.66
CA GLY A 173 -13.01 2.36 -14.89
C GLY A 173 -11.73 1.59 -15.12
N PHE A 174 -11.67 0.87 -16.22
CA PHE A 174 -10.53 0.04 -16.58
C PHE A 174 -10.41 -0.09 -18.09
N ALA A 175 -9.21 -0.45 -18.54
CA ALA A 175 -8.97 -0.89 -19.90
C ALA A 175 -8.85 -2.41 -19.97
N CYS A 176 -9.28 -3.01 -21.07
CA CYS A 176 -9.13 -4.44 -21.29
C CYS A 176 -9.02 -4.81 -22.77
N ILE A 177 -8.52 -6.02 -23.02
CA ILE A 177 -8.58 -6.70 -24.33
C ILE A 177 -9.64 -7.80 -24.23
N LEU A 178 -10.55 -7.88 -25.19
CA LEU A 178 -11.63 -8.86 -25.22
C LEU A 178 -11.32 -10.02 -26.18
N ASP A 179 -11.85 -11.20 -25.86
CA ASP A 179 -11.75 -12.41 -26.69
C ASP A 179 -13.06 -13.25 -26.58
N PRO A 180 -13.74 -13.52 -27.71
CA PRO A 180 -13.53 -12.94 -29.04
C PRO A 180 -13.74 -11.41 -29.02
N ASP A 181 -13.28 -10.71 -30.05
CA ASP A 181 -13.55 -9.26 -30.20
C ASP A 181 -15.03 -9.07 -30.62
N PRO A 182 -15.87 -8.46 -29.77
CA PRO A 182 -17.29 -8.30 -30.07
C PRO A 182 -17.64 -7.00 -30.83
N GLU A 183 -16.65 -6.18 -31.21
CA GLU A 183 -16.84 -4.91 -31.94
C GLU A 183 -17.89 -3.97 -31.27
N LEU A 184 -17.76 -3.75 -29.96
CA LEU A 184 -18.76 -2.99 -29.21
C LEU A 184 -18.85 -1.52 -29.66
N ALA A 185 -20.08 -1.01 -29.72
CA ALA A 185 -20.35 0.39 -30.01
C ALA A 185 -20.07 1.31 -28.80
N LYS A 186 -19.47 2.47 -29.06
CA LYS A 186 -19.24 3.52 -28.04
C LYS A 186 -20.54 3.88 -27.32
N ASN A 187 -20.43 4.11 -26.01
CA ASN A 187 -21.53 4.39 -25.07
C ASN A 187 -22.50 3.22 -24.85
N MET A 188 -22.19 2.01 -25.34
CA MET A 188 -22.97 0.83 -25.01
C MET A 188 -22.92 0.54 -23.50
N LEU A 189 -24.08 0.22 -22.94
CA LEU A 189 -24.21 -0.32 -21.60
C LEU A 189 -24.13 -1.85 -21.66
N LEU A 190 -23.17 -2.43 -20.95
CA LEU A 190 -23.10 -3.86 -20.69
C LEU A 190 -23.66 -4.12 -19.29
N SER A 191 -24.65 -5.02 -19.19
CA SER A 191 -25.25 -5.37 -17.90
C SER A 191 -24.78 -6.74 -17.40
N ASP A 192 -24.81 -6.91 -16.07
CA ASP A 192 -24.41 -8.16 -15.38
C ASP A 192 -23.00 -8.65 -15.78
N VAL A 193 -22.05 -7.72 -15.93
CA VAL A 193 -20.64 -8.07 -16.17
C VAL A 193 -20.04 -8.60 -14.88
N GLN A 194 -19.44 -9.78 -14.96
CA GLN A 194 -18.68 -10.35 -13.86
C GLN A 194 -17.23 -9.91 -14.00
N LEU A 195 -16.74 -9.17 -13.01
CA LEU A 195 -15.35 -8.75 -12.90
C LEU A 195 -14.69 -9.56 -11.78
N LYS A 196 -13.74 -10.41 -12.15
CA LYS A 196 -12.89 -11.16 -11.23
C LYS A 196 -11.60 -10.38 -11.02
N LEU A 197 -11.39 -9.92 -9.79
CA LEU A 197 -10.20 -9.21 -9.34
C LEU A 197 -9.45 -10.12 -8.35
N ARG A 198 -8.68 -11.07 -8.90
CA ARG A 198 -8.07 -12.21 -8.18
C ARG A 198 -9.11 -13.01 -7.37
N ALA A 199 -9.04 -12.97 -6.04
CA ALA A 199 -9.97 -13.65 -5.13
C ALA A 199 -11.30 -12.91 -4.96
N SER A 200 -11.38 -11.66 -5.42
CA SER A 200 -12.59 -10.84 -5.30
C SER A 200 -13.44 -10.96 -6.57
N LEU A 201 -14.76 -11.14 -6.36
CA LEU A 201 -15.75 -11.14 -7.43
C LEU A 201 -16.70 -9.96 -7.28
N LEU A 202 -16.90 -9.24 -8.38
CA LEU A 202 -17.85 -8.14 -8.55
C LEU A 202 -18.79 -8.49 -9.70
N ARG A 203 -20.08 -8.21 -9.55
CA ARG A 203 -21.01 -8.09 -10.67
C ARG A 203 -21.43 -6.64 -10.78
N THR A 204 -21.34 -6.08 -11.98
CA THR A 204 -21.64 -4.66 -12.21
C THR A 204 -22.00 -4.41 -13.66
N ASP A 205 -22.64 -3.28 -13.91
CA ASP A 205 -22.84 -2.80 -15.28
C ASP A 205 -21.61 -1.99 -15.70
N LEU A 206 -21.34 -1.90 -17.00
CA LEU A 206 -20.22 -1.13 -17.55
C LEU A 206 -20.68 -0.26 -18.71
N ILE A 207 -20.11 0.94 -18.80
CA ILE A 207 -20.33 1.85 -19.93
C ILE A 207 -19.08 1.88 -20.78
N LEU A 208 -19.19 1.53 -22.05
CA LEU A 208 -18.05 1.62 -22.97
C LEU A 208 -17.77 3.09 -23.32
N LEU A 209 -16.63 3.63 -22.90
CA LEU A 209 -16.21 4.98 -23.26
C LEU A 209 -15.63 5.04 -24.68
N GLY A 210 -14.99 3.96 -25.12
CA GLY A 210 -14.42 3.84 -26.47
C GLY A 210 -13.41 2.71 -26.56
N SER A 211 -12.86 2.53 -27.75
CA SER A 211 -11.82 1.55 -28.04
C SER A 211 -10.72 2.17 -28.89
N ARG A 212 -9.56 1.52 -28.92
CA ARG A 212 -8.45 1.82 -29.83
C ARG A 212 -7.78 0.51 -30.28
N PRO A 213 -7.24 0.45 -31.50
CA PRO A 213 -6.45 -0.69 -31.94
C PRO A 213 -5.12 -0.74 -31.15
N VAL A 214 -4.73 -1.94 -30.73
CA VAL A 214 -3.44 -2.28 -30.12
C VAL A 214 -3.01 -3.63 -30.68
N ASP A 215 -1.94 -3.63 -31.47
CA ASP A 215 -1.53 -4.78 -32.29
C ASP A 215 -2.71 -5.30 -33.15
N ASP A 216 -2.99 -6.60 -33.10
CA ASP A 216 -4.08 -7.24 -33.86
C ASP A 216 -5.42 -7.26 -33.12
N ARG A 217 -5.58 -6.51 -32.02
CA ARG A 217 -6.81 -6.51 -31.20
C ARG A 217 -7.25 -5.11 -30.80
N ASN A 218 -8.49 -4.97 -30.36
CA ASN A 218 -8.99 -3.73 -29.77
C ASN A 218 -8.81 -3.71 -28.25
N GLN A 219 -8.25 -2.59 -27.75
CA GLN A 219 -8.29 -2.22 -26.34
C GLN A 219 -9.55 -1.38 -26.08
N TYR A 220 -10.41 -1.90 -25.22
CA TYR A 220 -11.65 -1.27 -24.78
C TYR A 220 -11.44 -0.53 -23.47
N ILE A 221 -12.08 0.62 -23.32
CA ILE A 221 -12.07 1.44 -22.10
C ILE A 221 -13.48 1.46 -21.53
N PHE A 222 -13.68 0.80 -20.40
CA PHE A 222 -14.93 0.76 -19.68
C PHE A 222 -14.92 1.70 -18.48
N LEU A 223 -16.07 2.31 -18.21
CA LEU A 223 -16.34 3.05 -16.99
C LEU A 223 -17.30 2.28 -16.11
N PHE A 224 -17.06 2.32 -14.80
CA PHE A 224 -18.05 1.89 -13.83
C PHE A 224 -19.21 2.89 -13.79
N PRO A 225 -20.42 2.45 -13.41
CA PRO A 225 -21.56 3.35 -13.29
C PRO A 225 -21.28 4.38 -12.20
N PRO A 226 -21.78 5.63 -12.33
CA PRO A 226 -21.53 6.68 -11.34
C PRO A 226 -21.93 6.31 -9.89
N LYS A 227 -22.91 5.41 -9.77
CA LYS A 227 -23.47 4.91 -8.50
C LYS A 227 -23.07 3.46 -8.21
N ILE A 228 -21.78 3.15 -8.32
CA ILE A 228 -21.27 1.87 -7.82
C ILE A 228 -21.25 1.86 -6.28
N GLU A 229 -21.68 0.75 -5.69
CA GLU A 229 -21.79 0.56 -4.24
C GLU A 229 -20.44 0.70 -3.53
N ASN A 230 -20.46 1.18 -2.28
CA ASN A 230 -19.22 1.40 -1.51
C ASN A 230 -18.39 0.12 -1.32
N HIS A 231 -19.05 -1.03 -1.10
CA HIS A 231 -18.36 -2.32 -0.99
C HIS A 231 -17.64 -2.71 -2.29
N ALA A 232 -18.27 -2.45 -3.43
CA ALA A 232 -17.65 -2.68 -4.73
C ALA A 232 -16.44 -1.75 -4.97
N LYS A 233 -16.54 -0.47 -4.60
CA LYS A 233 -15.40 0.47 -4.62
C LYS A 233 -14.26 -0.02 -3.74
N ALA A 234 -14.55 -0.48 -2.52
CA ALA A 234 -13.56 -1.01 -1.60
C ALA A 234 -12.82 -2.21 -2.21
N LYS A 235 -13.54 -3.18 -2.80
CA LYS A 235 -12.95 -4.32 -3.53
C LYS A 235 -12.01 -3.87 -4.65
N ILE A 236 -12.41 -2.87 -5.44
CA ILE A 236 -11.58 -2.34 -6.53
C ILE A 236 -10.32 -1.66 -5.97
N ARG A 237 -10.44 -0.85 -4.92
CA ARG A 237 -9.29 -0.20 -4.27
C ARG A 237 -8.32 -1.19 -3.66
N THR A 238 -8.81 -2.21 -2.96
CA THR A 238 -7.98 -3.30 -2.45
C THR A 238 -7.23 -3.99 -3.59
N TYR A 239 -7.90 -4.28 -4.71
CA TYR A 239 -7.23 -4.85 -5.88
C TYR A 239 -6.13 -3.93 -6.44
N ILE A 240 -6.41 -2.64 -6.62
CA ILE A 240 -5.44 -1.65 -7.09
C ILE A 240 -4.22 -1.63 -6.16
N GLN A 241 -4.46 -1.52 -4.86
CA GLN A 241 -3.39 -1.46 -3.86
C GLN A 241 -2.52 -2.71 -3.88
N THR A 242 -3.13 -3.90 -3.85
CA THR A 242 -2.38 -5.16 -3.84
C THR A 242 -1.61 -5.38 -5.15
N THR A 243 -2.14 -4.92 -6.29
CA THR A 243 -1.45 -5.01 -7.58
C THR A 243 -0.25 -4.07 -7.63
N LEU A 244 -0.41 -2.82 -7.16
CA LEU A 244 0.70 -1.86 -7.08
C LEU A 244 1.79 -2.33 -6.11
N GLN A 245 1.41 -2.77 -4.90
CA GLN A 245 2.35 -3.27 -3.91
C GLN A 245 3.13 -4.49 -4.43
N ALA A 246 2.45 -5.44 -5.11
CA ALA A 246 3.11 -6.61 -5.69
C ALA A 246 4.11 -6.23 -6.81
N SER A 247 3.75 -5.27 -7.67
CA SER A 247 4.66 -4.78 -8.72
C SER A 247 5.91 -4.11 -8.13
N LEU A 248 5.73 -3.33 -7.05
CA LEU A 248 6.85 -2.72 -6.33
C LEU A 248 7.75 -3.79 -5.68
N GLU A 249 7.17 -4.80 -5.06
CA GLU A 249 7.92 -5.90 -4.44
C GLU A 249 8.70 -6.71 -5.47
N GLN A 250 8.08 -7.05 -6.61
CA GLN A 250 8.78 -7.74 -7.70
C GLN A 250 10.00 -6.93 -8.19
N TYR A 251 9.83 -5.62 -8.40
CA TYR A 251 10.95 -4.75 -8.76
C TYR A 251 12.08 -4.78 -7.71
N LEU A 252 11.74 -4.72 -6.43
CA LEU A 252 12.73 -4.74 -5.36
C LEU A 252 13.49 -6.06 -5.32
N GLU A 253 12.81 -7.19 -5.46
CA GLU A 253 13.45 -8.51 -5.47
C GLU A 253 14.40 -8.65 -6.67
N GLU A 254 14.01 -8.16 -7.85
CA GLU A 254 14.88 -8.11 -9.03
C GLU A 254 16.09 -7.19 -8.82
N ALA A 255 15.89 -6.00 -8.25
CA ALA A 255 16.96 -5.04 -7.98
C ALA A 255 17.97 -5.58 -6.95
N ILE A 256 17.49 -6.23 -5.87
CA ILE A 256 18.34 -6.84 -4.85
C ILE A 256 19.16 -7.99 -5.44
N LYS A 257 18.57 -8.82 -6.30
CA LYS A 257 19.27 -9.93 -6.97
C LYS A 257 20.38 -9.45 -7.91
N ASN A 258 20.17 -8.30 -8.57
CA ASN A 258 21.11 -7.74 -9.53
C ASN A 258 22.18 -6.83 -8.89
N ALA A 259 22.08 -6.53 -7.59
CA ALA A 259 23.06 -5.70 -6.90
C ALA A 259 24.43 -6.41 -6.80
N PRO A 260 25.55 -5.70 -7.05
CA PRO A 260 26.89 -6.28 -6.93
C PRO A 260 27.14 -6.83 -5.51
N LYS A 261 27.68 -8.05 -5.43
CA LYS A 261 27.89 -8.81 -4.17
C LYS A 261 28.76 -8.09 -3.12
N GLU A 262 29.54 -7.08 -3.50
CA GLU A 262 30.37 -6.30 -2.57
C GLU A 262 29.54 -5.37 -1.66
N ALA A 263 28.34 -4.94 -2.08
CA ALA A 263 27.41 -4.16 -1.27
C ALA A 263 26.61 -4.99 -0.24
N GLN A 264 26.78 -6.31 -0.22
CA GLN A 264 26.08 -7.20 0.73
C GLN A 264 26.82 -7.35 2.07
N ARG A 265 28.01 -6.74 2.25
CA ARG A 265 28.85 -6.89 3.45
C ARG A 265 28.84 -5.69 4.42
N GLN A 266 28.16 -4.58 4.10
CA GLN A 266 28.15 -3.35 4.93
C GLN A 266 26.74 -2.88 5.32
N SER A 267 25.86 -3.81 5.65
CA SER A 267 24.66 -3.52 6.44
C SER A 267 24.62 -4.50 7.60
N PRO A 268 24.35 -4.08 8.84
CA PRO A 268 24.20 -5.01 9.94
C PRO A 268 23.14 -6.04 9.56
N GLN A 269 23.56 -7.29 9.46
CA GLN A 269 22.66 -8.41 9.27
C GLN A 269 21.81 -8.52 10.53
N ASN A 270 20.56 -8.08 10.45
CA ASN A 270 19.56 -8.42 11.46
C ASN A 270 19.22 -9.91 11.34
N THR A 271 20.08 -10.76 11.88
CA THR A 271 19.65 -12.06 12.39
C THR A 271 18.93 -11.79 13.71
N SER A 272 17.62 -11.60 13.62
CA SER A 272 16.73 -11.72 14.76
C SER A 272 16.64 -13.20 15.15
N THR A 273 17.69 -13.75 15.75
CA THR A 273 17.69 -15.08 16.37
C THR A 273 17.35 -15.01 17.86
N LEU A 274 16.91 -13.84 18.37
CA LEU A 274 16.55 -13.63 19.77
C LEU A 274 15.06 -13.31 19.99
N LEU A 275 14.26 -13.15 18.93
CA LEU A 275 12.80 -12.91 19.07
C LEU A 275 11.97 -14.19 18.95
N GLU A 276 12.43 -15.23 18.26
CA GLU A 276 11.72 -16.52 18.18
C GLU A 276 11.64 -17.25 19.53
N PRO A 277 12.72 -17.38 20.33
CA PRO A 277 12.62 -18.04 21.64
C PRO A 277 11.81 -17.23 22.66
N ALA A 278 11.80 -15.89 22.55
CA ALA A 278 11.06 -15.03 23.47
C ALA A 278 9.54 -15.03 23.19
N LEU A 279 9.11 -15.35 21.97
CA LEU A 279 7.70 -15.53 21.63
C LEU A 279 7.18 -16.90 22.08
N GLU A 280 7.98 -17.97 21.94
CA GLU A 280 7.64 -19.30 22.48
C GLU A 280 7.58 -19.29 24.02
N GLU A 281 8.52 -18.65 24.71
CA GLU A 281 8.48 -18.54 26.19
C GLU A 281 7.27 -17.73 26.70
N LEU A 282 6.77 -16.76 25.93
CA LEU A 282 5.59 -15.97 26.29
C LEU A 282 4.28 -16.71 26.00
N GLU A 283 4.23 -17.53 24.94
CA GLU A 283 3.08 -18.40 24.65
C GLU A 283 2.96 -19.52 25.70
N ASP A 284 4.08 -20.13 26.11
CA ASP A 284 4.10 -21.15 27.17
C ASP A 284 3.64 -20.58 28.53
N LEU A 285 4.05 -19.35 28.87
CA LEU A 285 3.61 -18.70 30.12
C LEU A 285 2.11 -18.37 30.11
N ALA A 286 1.56 -17.96 28.96
CA ALA A 286 0.14 -17.67 28.82
C ALA A 286 -0.74 -18.94 28.91
N GLU A 287 -0.27 -20.08 28.38
CA GLU A 287 -0.98 -21.36 28.51
C GLU A 287 -0.97 -21.89 29.95
N ILE A 288 0.12 -21.67 30.70
CA ILE A 288 0.24 -22.06 32.12
C ILE A 288 -0.64 -21.19 33.01
N GLU A 289 -0.78 -19.89 32.73
CA GLU A 289 -1.70 -19.02 33.49
C GLU A 289 -3.17 -19.39 33.22
N ALA A 290 -3.53 -19.67 31.96
CA ALA A 290 -4.89 -20.08 31.60
C ALA A 290 -5.31 -21.42 32.23
N THR A 291 -4.40 -22.41 32.30
CA THR A 291 -4.68 -23.69 32.96
C THR A 291 -4.75 -23.59 34.50
N ASN A 292 -4.00 -22.65 35.09
CA ASN A 292 -4.08 -22.40 36.53
C ASN A 292 -5.36 -21.66 36.95
N GLU A 293 -5.88 -20.75 36.11
CA GLU A 293 -7.18 -20.11 36.35
C GLU A 293 -8.34 -21.10 36.20
N SER A 294 -8.33 -21.97 35.18
CA SER A 294 -9.38 -22.98 34.99
C SER A 294 -9.42 -24.02 36.13
N ASN A 295 -8.26 -24.38 36.68
CA ASN A 295 -8.18 -25.31 37.82
C ASN A 295 -8.66 -24.67 39.13
N LYS A 296 -8.43 -23.36 39.35
CA LYS A 296 -8.96 -22.64 40.50
C LYS A 296 -10.48 -22.50 40.46
N GLU A 297 -11.07 -22.26 39.28
CA GLU A 297 -12.53 -22.20 39.13
C GLU A 297 -13.20 -23.57 39.31
N SER A 298 -12.51 -24.65 38.96
CA SER A 298 -13.01 -26.02 39.14
C SER A 298 -13.00 -26.45 40.61
N GLN A 299 -11.92 -26.15 41.35
CA GLN A 299 -11.82 -26.45 42.79
C GLN A 299 -12.76 -25.58 43.65
N ALA A 300 -13.07 -24.35 43.21
CA ALA A 300 -14.05 -23.50 43.88
C ALA A 300 -15.51 -23.97 43.70
N LYS A 301 -15.79 -24.75 42.65
CA LYS A 301 -17.14 -25.34 42.43
C LYS A 301 -17.34 -26.63 43.22
N GLU A 302 -16.32 -27.48 43.34
CA GLU A 302 -16.41 -28.72 44.15
C GLU A 302 -16.49 -28.43 45.66
N ALA A 303 -15.88 -27.35 46.15
CA ALA A 303 -15.97 -26.97 47.57
C ALA A 303 -17.35 -26.41 48.00
N ASN A 304 -18.26 -26.13 47.07
CA ASN A 304 -19.61 -25.61 47.34
C ASN A 304 -20.72 -26.67 47.20
N GLU A 305 -20.40 -27.92 46.85
CA GLU A 305 -21.38 -29.03 46.78
C GLU A 305 -21.29 -30.03 47.94
N GLU A 306 -20.34 -29.88 48.88
CA GLU A 306 -20.24 -30.71 50.11
C GLU A 306 -20.43 -29.91 51.42
N GLY A 307 -21.18 -28.80 51.38
CA GLY A 307 -21.56 -27.99 52.55
C GLY A 307 -23.04 -28.04 52.90
#